data_AF-A0A8T9CBA5-F1
#
_entry.id   AF-A0A8T9CBA5-F1
#
_cell.length_a   1.000
_cell.length_b   1.000
_cell.length_c   1.000
_cell.angle_alpha   90.00
_cell.angle_beta   90.00
_cell.angle_gamma   90.00
#
_symmetry.space_group_name_H-M   'P 1'
#
loop_
_entity.id
_entity.type
_entity.pdbx_description
1 polymer ?
#
loop_
_entity_poly.entity_id
_entity_poly.type
_entity_poly.pdbx_seq_one_letter_code
_entity_poly.pdbx_strand_id
1 'polypeptide(L)'
;METLPTEVLAQILTQIPKSSLPSVRLACHAFNALSFPLLFSHIAQWLNYEVSHRAVISIANDAYNRPAVMWSPWATGPDGPVDGIWMALVWKSLMKSEAQGLSVFEPKGGEGNVGKEIGAGKRVLTAGNFAELSGMTEMSENRLRTGQNRFLLHRSYTEGTQEDWTGGLC
;
A
#
# COMPACT_ATOMS: atom_id res chain seq x y z
N MET A 1 14.52 -7.91 -22.08
CA MET A 1 13.08 -7.56 -22.07
C MET A 1 12.83 -6.05 -22.09
N GLU A 2 13.84 -5.19 -21.94
CA GLU A 2 13.67 -3.72 -21.96
C GLU A 2 13.37 -3.12 -23.35
N THR A 3 13.39 -3.96 -24.39
CA THR A 3 13.12 -3.59 -25.78
C THR A 3 11.68 -3.88 -26.22
N LEU A 4 10.86 -4.50 -25.36
CA LEU A 4 9.46 -4.79 -25.65
C LEU A 4 8.61 -3.52 -25.46
N PRO A 5 7.69 -3.20 -26.38
CA PRO A 5 6.74 -2.11 -26.19
C PRO A 5 5.90 -2.29 -24.94
N THR A 6 5.59 -1.19 -24.25
CA THR A 6 4.80 -1.15 -23.02
C THR A 6 3.42 -1.78 -23.18
N GLU A 7 2.85 -1.70 -24.38
CA GLU A 7 1.54 -2.25 -24.74
C GLU A 7 1.58 -3.78 -24.69
N VAL A 8 2.67 -4.38 -25.17
CA VAL A 8 2.86 -5.84 -25.14
C VAL A 8 3.01 -6.31 -23.70
N LEU A 9 3.78 -5.59 -22.88
CA LEU A 9 3.91 -5.90 -21.45
C LEU A 9 2.57 -5.79 -20.70
N ALA A 10 1.76 -4.78 -21.02
CA ALA A 10 0.42 -4.62 -20.47
C ALA A 10 -0.50 -5.77 -20.88
N GLN A 11 -0.45 -6.20 -22.14
CA GLN A 11 -1.23 -7.34 -22.63
C GLN A 11 -0.79 -8.68 -22.01
N ILE A 12 0.50 -8.84 -21.71
CA ILE A 12 0.98 -10.01 -20.95
C ILE A 12 0.36 -10.00 -19.54
N LEU A 13 0.33 -8.84 -18.87
CA LEU A 13 -0.23 -8.71 -17.53
C LEU A 13 -1.73 -9.02 -17.45
N THR A 14 -2.50 -8.77 -18.51
CA THR A 14 -3.94 -9.11 -18.52
C THR A 14 -4.20 -10.61 -18.62
N GLN A 15 -3.24 -11.40 -19.11
CA GLN A 15 -3.36 -12.85 -19.23
C GLN A 15 -2.83 -13.61 -18.00
N ILE A 16 -2.18 -12.90 -17.07
CA ILE A 16 -1.57 -13.51 -15.89
C ILE A 16 -2.58 -13.55 -14.74
N PRO A 17 -2.69 -14.67 -14.00
CA PRO A 17 -3.49 -14.74 -12.79
C PRO A 17 -3.07 -13.66 -11.77
N LYS A 18 -4.04 -13.00 -11.13
CA LYS A 18 -3.76 -11.94 -10.15
C LYS A 18 -2.83 -12.39 -9.02
N SER A 19 -2.91 -13.66 -8.63
CA SER A 19 -2.04 -14.28 -7.62
C SER A 19 -0.55 -14.29 -7.99
N SER A 20 -0.23 -14.27 -9.29
CA SER A 20 1.15 -14.30 -9.80
C SER A 20 1.74 -12.90 -10.02
N LEU A 21 0.90 -11.85 -10.01
CA LEU A 21 1.34 -10.46 -10.22
C LEU A 21 2.42 -9.99 -9.24
N PRO A 22 2.41 -10.35 -7.92
CA PRO A 22 3.47 -9.94 -7.00
C PRO A 22 4.86 -10.42 -7.41
N SER A 23 4.95 -11.64 -7.97
CA SER A 23 6.21 -12.22 -8.45
C SER A 23 6.65 -11.59 -9.77
N VAL A 24 5.72 -11.34 -10.69
CA VAL A 24 6.00 -10.70 -11.99
C VAL A 24 6.58 -9.30 -11.81
N ARG A 25 6.12 -8.58 -10.80
CA ARG A 25 6.62 -7.25 -10.41
C ARG A 25 8.14 -7.23 -10.18
N LEU A 26 8.73 -8.34 -9.74
CA LEU A 26 10.16 -8.44 -9.42
C LEU A 26 11.03 -8.74 -10.65
N ALA A 27 10.42 -9.06 -11.81
CA ALA A 27 11.17 -9.45 -13.00
C ALA A 27 11.94 -8.28 -13.64
N CYS A 28 11.32 -7.08 -13.70
CA CYS A 28 11.98 -5.86 -14.17
C CYS A 28 11.22 -4.59 -13.75
N HIS A 29 11.86 -3.42 -13.91
CA HIS A 29 11.26 -2.12 -13.60
C HIS A 29 9.98 -1.83 -14.39
N ALA A 30 9.91 -2.24 -15.67
CA ALA A 30 8.72 -2.02 -16.50
C ALA A 30 7.52 -2.84 -16.01
N PHE A 31 7.71 -4.13 -15.69
CA PHE A 31 6.68 -4.93 -15.06
C PHE A 31 6.32 -4.39 -13.68
N ASN A 32 7.29 -3.86 -12.92
CA ASN A 32 7.01 -3.22 -11.64
C ASN A 32 6.07 -2.03 -11.79
N ALA A 33 6.35 -1.14 -12.74
CA ALA A 33 5.55 0.04 -13.00
C ALA A 33 4.12 -0.31 -13.45
N LEU A 34 3.98 -1.29 -14.33
CA LEU A 34 2.68 -1.67 -14.90
C LEU A 34 1.82 -2.54 -13.96
N SER A 35 2.43 -3.42 -13.18
CA SER A 35 1.69 -4.29 -12.24
C SER A 35 1.31 -3.59 -10.94
N PHE A 36 2.04 -2.54 -10.54
CA PHE A 36 1.74 -1.78 -9.33
C PHE A 36 0.28 -1.27 -9.27
N PRO A 37 -0.24 -0.53 -10.27
CA PRO A 37 -1.63 -0.06 -10.21
C PRO A 37 -2.64 -1.20 -10.21
N LEU A 38 -2.31 -2.37 -10.78
CA LEU A 38 -3.19 -3.54 -10.76
C LEU A 38 -3.28 -4.16 -9.36
N LEU A 39 -2.17 -4.18 -8.62
CA LEU A 39 -2.07 -4.76 -7.28
C LEU A 39 -2.55 -3.82 -6.17
N PHE A 40 -2.28 -2.52 -6.30
CA PHE A 40 -2.41 -1.54 -5.21
C PHE A 40 -3.44 -0.43 -5.50
N SER A 41 -4.33 -0.63 -6.47
CA SER A 41 -5.42 0.31 -6.79
C SER A 41 -6.32 0.62 -5.60
N HIS A 42 -6.55 -0.35 -4.71
CA HIS A 42 -7.39 -0.21 -3.53
C HIS A 42 -6.75 0.61 -2.39
N ILE A 43 -5.43 0.85 -2.41
CA ILE A 43 -4.70 1.54 -1.33
C ILE A 43 -5.30 2.93 -1.03
N ALA A 44 -5.69 3.67 -2.07
CA ALA A 44 -6.28 5.00 -1.90
C ALA A 44 -7.63 4.97 -1.17
N GLN A 45 -8.40 3.89 -1.29
CA GLN A 45 -9.72 3.76 -0.65
C GLN A 45 -9.60 3.64 0.88
N TRP A 46 -8.49 3.08 1.37
CA TRP A 46 -8.20 2.97 2.80
C TRP A 46 -7.95 4.33 3.45
N LEU A 47 -7.57 5.35 2.67
CA LEU A 47 -7.42 6.74 3.14
C LEU A 47 -8.74 7.50 3.18
N ASN A 48 -9.82 6.95 2.61
CA ASN A 48 -11.16 7.51 2.74
C ASN A 48 -11.84 6.88 3.96
N TYR A 49 -12.20 7.71 4.94
CA TYR A 49 -12.82 7.25 6.18
C TYR A 49 -14.11 6.47 5.93
N GLU A 50 -15.00 7.00 5.09
CA GLU A 50 -16.33 6.41 4.88
C GLU A 50 -16.23 5.04 4.21
N VAL A 51 -15.43 4.96 3.14
CA VAL A 51 -15.24 3.72 2.36
C VAL A 51 -14.55 2.65 3.21
N SER A 52 -13.42 3.00 3.84
CA SER A 52 -12.67 2.06 4.68
C SER A 52 -13.45 1.62 5.92
N HIS A 53 -14.25 2.51 6.52
CA HIS A 53 -15.08 2.14 7.68
C HIS A 53 -16.20 1.19 7.27
N ARG A 54 -16.87 1.45 6.14
CA ARG A 54 -17.91 0.57 5.60
C ARG A 54 -17.37 -0.83 5.32
N ALA A 55 -16.18 -0.92 4.72
CA ALA A 55 -15.52 -2.21 4.43
C ALA A 55 -15.16 -3.00 5.70
N VAL A 56 -14.74 -2.33 6.78
CA VAL A 56 -14.49 -3.01 8.06
C VAL A 56 -15.80 -3.43 8.73
N ILE A 57 -16.83 -2.57 8.70
CA ILE A 57 -18.14 -2.87 9.28
C ILE A 57 -18.82 -4.04 8.57
N SER A 58 -18.72 -4.14 7.24
CA SER A 58 -19.34 -5.25 6.50
C SER A 58 -18.80 -6.60 6.96
N ILE A 59 -17.47 -6.71 7.18
CA ILE A 59 -16.84 -7.91 7.75
C ILE A 59 -17.31 -8.14 9.19
N ALA A 60 -17.38 -7.09 10.00
CA ALA A 60 -17.80 -7.21 11.41
C ALA A 60 -19.24 -7.70 11.56
N ASN A 61 -20.11 -7.32 10.63
CA ASN A 61 -21.52 -7.71 10.61
C ASN A 61 -21.79 -9.05 9.90
N ASP A 62 -20.81 -9.63 9.21
CA ASP A 62 -20.93 -10.97 8.63
C ASP A 62 -20.83 -12.04 9.72
N ALA A 63 -21.98 -12.40 10.31
CA ALA A 63 -22.05 -13.35 11.41
C ALA A 63 -21.51 -14.75 11.08
N TYR A 64 -21.43 -15.13 9.80
CA TYR A 64 -21.00 -16.46 9.38
C TYR A 64 -19.50 -16.53 9.14
N ASN A 65 -18.92 -15.47 8.57
CA ASN A 65 -17.47 -15.40 8.32
C ASN A 65 -16.73 -14.56 9.37
N ARG A 66 -17.40 -14.16 10.46
CA ARG A 66 -16.81 -13.31 11.49
C ARG A 66 -15.61 -13.99 12.16
N PRO A 67 -14.42 -13.36 12.14
CA PRO A 67 -13.29 -13.79 12.94
C PRO A 67 -13.63 -13.85 14.43
N ALA A 68 -13.18 -14.92 15.11
CA ALA A 68 -13.44 -15.14 16.54
C ALA A 68 -12.82 -14.07 17.45
N VAL A 69 -11.74 -13.41 17.02
CA VAL A 69 -11.10 -12.30 17.71
C VAL A 69 -11.04 -11.12 16.75
N MET A 70 -11.82 -10.09 17.06
CA MET A 70 -11.89 -8.87 16.25
C MET A 70 -11.65 -7.65 17.12
N TRP A 71 -10.74 -6.76 16.69
CA TRP A 71 -10.67 -5.41 17.25
C TRP A 71 -11.92 -4.66 16.81
N SER A 72 -12.52 -3.89 17.72
CA SER A 72 -13.73 -3.14 17.42
C SER A 72 -13.55 -2.31 16.14
N PRO A 73 -14.50 -2.36 15.17
CA PRO A 73 -14.49 -1.50 13.98
C PRO A 73 -14.45 0.00 14.29
N TRP A 74 -14.85 0.36 15.51
CA TRP A 74 -14.86 1.72 16.04
C TRP A 74 -13.65 2.06 16.89
N ALA A 75 -12.73 1.11 17.13
CA ALA A 75 -11.49 1.42 17.83
C ALA A 75 -10.62 2.33 16.95
N THR A 76 -10.16 3.43 17.52
CA THR A 76 -8.94 4.09 17.06
C THR A 76 -7.81 3.10 17.28
N GLY A 77 -7.20 2.60 16.20
CA GLY A 77 -6.10 1.64 16.30
C GLY A 77 -4.94 2.18 17.16
N PRO A 78 -4.00 1.33 17.57
CA PRO A 78 -2.91 1.74 18.46
C PRO A 78 -2.13 2.93 17.88
N ASP A 79 -1.67 3.82 18.77
CA ASP A 79 -0.85 4.99 18.43
C ASP A 79 0.59 4.64 18.03
N GLY A 80 0.73 3.66 17.14
CA GLY A 80 1.99 3.23 16.55
C GLY A 80 2.44 4.11 15.38
N PRO A 81 3.72 4.01 14.98
CA PRO A 81 4.23 4.70 13.83
C PRO A 81 3.55 4.24 12.53
N VAL A 82 3.48 5.13 11.55
CA VAL A 82 3.10 4.75 10.19
C VAL A 82 4.29 4.04 9.54
N ASP A 83 4.04 2.84 9.02
CA ASP A 83 5.05 1.96 8.45
C ASP A 83 5.59 2.53 7.12
N GLY A 84 6.91 2.41 6.90
CA GLY A 84 7.55 2.92 5.69
C GLY A 84 7.02 2.26 4.41
N ILE A 85 6.72 0.96 4.43
CA ILE A 85 6.16 0.25 3.27
C ILE A 85 4.78 0.81 2.96
N TRP A 86 3.92 1.00 3.98
CA TRP A 86 2.63 1.65 3.79
C TRP A 86 2.77 3.05 3.18
N MET A 87 3.71 3.85 3.69
CA MET A 87 4.00 5.19 3.16
C MET A 87 4.43 5.15 1.68
N ALA A 88 5.30 4.22 1.30
CA ALA A 88 5.72 4.06 -0.09
C ALA A 88 4.56 3.62 -1.01
N LEU A 89 3.70 2.73 -0.54
CA LEU A 89 2.51 2.30 -1.28
C LEU A 89 1.56 3.47 -1.50
N VAL A 90 1.22 4.21 -0.45
CA VAL A 90 0.34 5.39 -0.53
C VAL A 90 0.94 6.45 -1.45
N TRP A 91 2.23 6.76 -1.29
CA TRP A 91 2.93 7.72 -2.14
C TRP A 91 2.84 7.32 -3.60
N LYS A 92 3.25 6.08 -3.94
CA LYS A 92 3.26 5.61 -5.32
C LYS A 92 1.85 5.50 -5.91
N SER A 93 0.84 5.17 -5.10
CA SER A 93 -0.57 5.14 -5.53
C SER A 93 -1.14 6.52 -5.81
N LEU A 94 -0.82 7.54 -5.01
CA LEU A 94 -1.37 8.89 -5.18
C LEU A 94 -0.57 9.74 -6.16
N MET A 95 0.76 9.72 -6.07
CA MET A 95 1.64 10.55 -6.89
C MET A 95 1.92 9.96 -8.27
N LYS A 96 1.60 8.68 -8.48
CA LYS A 96 1.94 7.92 -9.71
C LYS A 96 3.44 7.95 -10.04
N SER A 97 4.27 8.31 -9.07
CA SER A 97 5.72 8.41 -9.18
C SER A 97 6.35 7.57 -8.08
N GLU A 98 7.56 7.09 -8.35
CA GLU A 98 8.36 6.56 -7.27
C GLU A 98 8.77 7.71 -6.35
N ALA A 99 8.98 7.42 -5.07
CA ALA A 99 9.60 8.32 -4.11
C ALA A 99 11.10 8.51 -4.45
N GLN A 100 11.45 8.70 -5.71
CA GLN A 100 12.81 8.97 -6.17
C GLN A 100 13.27 10.29 -5.58
N GLY A 101 14.35 10.25 -4.80
CA GLY A 101 14.77 11.39 -3.98
C GLY A 101 14.21 11.40 -2.56
N LEU A 102 13.40 10.42 -2.17
CA LEU A 102 12.94 10.22 -0.80
C LEU A 102 13.33 8.82 -0.31
N SER A 103 14.10 8.71 0.78
CA SER A 103 14.32 7.41 1.41
C SER A 103 13.10 7.05 2.26
N VAL A 104 12.60 5.83 2.09
CA VAL A 104 11.44 5.30 2.82
C VAL A 104 11.87 4.62 4.13
N PHE A 105 13.16 4.27 4.26
CA PHE A 105 13.70 3.55 5.41
C PHE A 105 14.69 4.40 6.18
N GLU A 106 14.45 4.59 7.49
CA GLU A 106 15.55 4.76 8.44
C GLU A 106 16.05 3.35 8.81
N PRO A 107 17.32 3.01 8.55
CA PRO A 107 17.87 1.72 8.98
C PRO A 107 18.03 1.75 10.50
N LYS A 108 17.10 1.11 11.23
CA LYS A 108 17.38 0.69 12.61
C LYS A 108 18.21 -0.60 12.57
N GLY A 109 19.53 -0.42 12.68
CA GLY A 109 20.48 -1.44 13.15
C GLY A 109 20.59 -2.73 12.33
N GLY A 110 21.60 -2.81 11.48
CA GLY A 110 22.04 -4.05 10.86
C GLY A 110 23.26 -3.80 9.98
N GLU A 111 24.44 -4.19 10.48
CA GLU A 111 25.70 -4.17 9.74
C GLU A 111 25.59 -4.98 8.44
N GLY A 112 26.02 -4.39 7.33
CA GLY A 112 26.06 -5.05 6.03
C GLY A 112 26.20 -4.07 4.87
N ASN A 113 27.44 -3.62 4.62
CA ASN A 113 27.84 -2.78 3.48
C ASN A 113 27.37 -3.33 2.13
N VAL A 114 26.86 -2.44 1.25
CA VAL A 114 27.37 -2.12 -0.11
C VAL A 114 26.38 -1.15 -0.78
N GLY A 115 26.82 0.07 -1.13
CA GLY A 115 26.10 0.96 -2.05
C GLY A 115 26.04 2.45 -1.69
N LYS A 116 27.21 3.10 -1.65
CA LYS A 116 27.46 4.54 -1.87
C LYS A 116 26.47 5.09 -2.95
N GLU A 117 25.66 6.12 -2.74
CA GLU A 117 25.98 7.55 -2.61
C GLU A 117 24.86 8.30 -1.85
N ILE A 118 25.22 9.02 -0.79
CA ILE A 118 24.37 10.07 -0.19
C ILE A 118 24.65 11.36 -0.97
N GLY A 119 23.99 11.51 -2.12
CA GLY A 119 23.94 12.76 -2.88
C GLY A 119 22.97 13.76 -2.24
N ALA A 120 23.37 15.03 -2.23
CA ALA A 120 22.67 16.16 -1.63
C ALA A 120 21.15 16.19 -1.89
N GLY A 121 20.35 16.34 -0.83
CA GLY A 121 18.94 16.73 -0.92
C GLY A 121 17.87 15.65 -0.75
N LYS A 122 18.25 14.39 -0.42
CA LYS A 122 17.27 13.31 -0.19
C LYS A 122 16.52 13.51 1.14
N ARG A 123 15.26 13.97 1.13
CA ARG A 123 14.41 14.06 2.33
C ARG A 123 13.85 12.67 2.64
N VAL A 124 13.87 12.20 3.88
CA VAL A 124 13.21 10.93 4.24
C VAL A 124 11.69 11.14 4.17
N LEU A 125 10.94 10.27 3.48
CA LEU A 125 9.47 10.36 3.49
C LEU A 125 8.97 9.90 4.86
N THR A 126 8.24 10.77 5.56
CA THR A 126 7.64 10.48 6.86
C THR A 126 6.16 10.86 6.84
N ALA A 127 5.37 10.34 7.78
CA ALA A 127 3.96 10.72 7.87
C ALA A 127 3.79 12.22 8.18
N GLY A 128 4.71 12.82 8.92
CA GLY A 128 4.68 14.24 9.28
C GLY A 128 4.99 15.20 8.12
N ASN A 129 5.80 14.78 7.14
CA ASN A 129 6.15 15.61 5.98
C ASN A 129 5.37 15.24 4.71
N PHE A 130 4.51 14.22 4.75
CA PHE A 130 3.76 13.76 3.58
C PHE A 130 2.94 14.87 2.94
N ALA A 131 2.15 15.62 3.73
CA ALA A 131 1.29 16.69 3.23
C ALA A 131 2.10 17.81 2.54
N GLU A 132 3.24 18.19 3.11
CA GLU A 132 4.13 19.20 2.55
C GLU A 132 4.71 18.73 1.21
N LEU A 133 5.24 17.50 1.17
CA LEU A 133 5.90 16.96 -0.02
C LEU A 133 4.92 16.62 -1.15
N SER A 134 3.70 16.23 -0.80
CA SER A 134 2.63 15.88 -1.76
C SER A 134 1.81 17.08 -2.23
N GLY A 135 1.82 18.19 -1.49
CA GLY A 135 0.88 19.30 -1.67
C GLY A 135 -0.55 19.00 -1.19
N MET A 136 -0.80 17.84 -0.57
CA MET A 136 -2.11 17.40 -0.10
C MET A 136 -2.30 17.74 1.37
N THR A 137 -2.82 18.93 1.67
CA THR A 137 -3.00 19.44 3.05
C THR A 137 -3.91 18.56 3.92
N GLU A 138 -4.79 17.78 3.31
CA GLU A 138 -5.71 16.86 3.98
C GLU A 138 -5.06 15.52 4.38
N MET A 139 -3.82 15.26 3.95
CA MET A 139 -3.05 14.06 4.27
C MET A 139 -2.28 14.22 5.59
N SER A 140 -3.03 14.29 6.68
CA SER A 140 -2.44 14.28 8.03
C SER A 140 -1.85 12.92 8.39
N GLU A 141 -0.89 12.92 9.31
CA GLU A 141 -0.35 11.69 9.90
C GLU A 141 -1.45 10.80 10.48
N ASN A 142 -2.45 11.39 11.14
CA ASN A 142 -3.58 10.65 11.68
C ASN A 142 -4.39 9.94 10.58
N ARG A 143 -4.56 10.58 9.42
CA ARG A 143 -5.25 9.98 8.27
C ARG A 143 -4.47 8.80 7.70
N LEU A 144 -3.16 8.97 7.51
CA LEU A 144 -2.27 7.91 7.03
C LEU A 144 -2.26 6.71 8.00
N ARG A 145 -2.19 6.97 9.31
CA ARG A 145 -2.24 5.96 10.37
C ARG A 145 -3.58 5.24 10.43
N THR A 146 -4.68 5.99 10.36
CA THR A 146 -6.03 5.41 10.35
C THR A 146 -6.21 4.49 9.15
N GLY A 147 -5.75 4.93 7.97
CA GLY A 147 -5.79 4.10 6.75
C GLY A 147 -4.97 2.82 6.89
N GLN A 148 -3.75 2.91 7.41
CA GLN A 148 -2.90 1.74 7.69
C GLN A 148 -3.60 0.75 8.64
N ASN A 149 -4.08 1.25 9.78
CA ASN A 149 -4.70 0.42 10.80
C ASN A 149 -5.93 -0.31 10.26
N ARG A 150 -6.76 0.36 9.45
CA ARG A 150 -7.94 -0.25 8.82
C ARG A 150 -7.57 -1.26 7.74
N PHE A 151 -6.56 -0.96 6.93
CA PHE A 151 -6.06 -1.90 5.93
C PHE A 151 -5.54 -3.17 6.59
N LEU A 152 -4.72 -3.05 7.63
CA LEU A 152 -4.19 -4.18 8.40
C LEU A 152 -5.32 -4.97 9.09
N LEU A 153 -6.30 -4.27 9.65
CA LEU A 153 -7.47 -4.87 10.26
C LEU A 153 -8.25 -5.71 9.25
N HIS A 154 -8.61 -5.13 8.11
CA HIS A 154 -9.28 -5.85 7.03
C HIS A 154 -8.47 -7.06 6.58
N ARG A 155 -7.16 -6.87 6.34
CA ARG A 155 -6.26 -7.95 5.91
C ARG A 155 -6.21 -9.10 6.92
N SER A 156 -6.19 -8.79 8.22
CA SER A 156 -6.21 -9.83 9.27
C SER A 156 -7.47 -10.70 9.26
N TYR A 157 -8.56 -10.21 8.64
CA TYR A 157 -9.83 -10.92 8.55
C TYR A 157 -10.03 -11.64 7.22
N THR A 158 -9.35 -11.18 6.16
CA THR A 158 -9.42 -11.80 4.83
C THR A 158 -8.29 -12.78 4.53
N GLU A 159 -7.19 -12.78 5.30
CA GLU A 159 -6.07 -13.71 5.07
C GLU A 159 -6.42 -15.20 5.25
N GLY A 160 -7.57 -15.51 5.87
CA GLY A 160 -8.13 -16.87 5.94
C GLY A 160 -9.08 -17.24 4.80
N THR A 161 -9.56 -16.27 4.02
CA THR A 161 -10.49 -16.47 2.89
C THR A 161 -9.73 -16.19 1.59
N GLN A 162 -9.20 -17.24 0.99
CA GLN A 162 -8.47 -17.19 -0.27
C GLN A 162 -9.42 -16.91 -1.46
N GLU A 163 -10.14 -15.79 -1.48
CA GLU A 163 -10.95 -15.39 -2.64
C GLU A 163 -10.86 -13.87 -2.89
N ASP A 164 -10.30 -13.55 -4.06
CA ASP A 164 -10.48 -12.33 -4.84
C ASP A 164 -10.49 -10.97 -4.14
N TRP A 165 -9.36 -10.27 -4.27
CA TRP A 165 -9.15 -8.83 -4.06
C TRP A 165 -10.05 -7.88 -4.88
N THR A 166 -11.14 -8.39 -5.47
CA THR A 166 -12.11 -7.63 -6.27
C THR A 166 -13.57 -7.80 -5.84
N GLY A 167 -13.89 -8.65 -4.85
CA GLY A 167 -15.28 -8.99 -4.52
C GLY A 167 -16.00 -8.11 -3.49
N GLY A 168 -15.31 -7.25 -2.74
CA GLY A 168 -15.86 -6.64 -1.52
C GLY A 168 -16.16 -5.14 -1.57
N LEU A 169 -16.06 -4.50 -2.73
CA LEU A 169 -16.25 -3.06 -2.89
C LEU A 169 -17.20 -2.77 -4.05
N CYS A 170 -18.47 -3.11 -3.84
CA CYS A 170 -19.60 -2.49 -4.53
C CYS A 170 -20.22 -1.44 -3.60
#